data_AF-A0A8R1DFQ4-F1
#
_entry.id   AF-A0A8R1DFQ4-F1
#
_cell.length_a   1.000
_cell.length_b   1.000
_cell.length_c   1.000
_cell.angle_alpha   90.00
_cell.angle_beta   90.00
_cell.angle_gamma   90.00
#
_symmetry.space_group_name_H-M   'P 1'
#
loop_
_entity.id
_entity.type
_entity.pdbx_description
1 polymer ?
#
loop_
_entity_poly.entity_id
_entity_poly.type
_entity_poly.pdbx_seq_one_letter_code
_entity_poly.pdbx_strand_id
1 'polypeptide(L)'
;MNLRKWIWFRVAPLIICFLITDGFKIKRTAKDLESQLYEDLLFDYNKVPRPVKNSSDILTVDVGASLIRIIDVDEKNQVLTTNLWLEMKWNDAKLTWTPEKYGGLKTLHIPSDFIWTPDLVLYNNAAGDPDITILTDALVTFEGNVYWQPPAIYKSFCPIDVTWFPYDSQKCEMKFGTWTYTGRYVDLKQLPQEDVVTIIKDGSDVEFMQQGMDLSFFYRSAEWDLLSLTSERHSVLYASCCGPEKYVDITYYFGLR
;
A
#
# COMPACT_ATOMS: atom_id res chain seq x y z
N MET A 1 95.52 47.82 -26.29
CA MET A 1 95.42 46.34 -26.26
C MET A 1 93.93 45.99 -26.34
N ASN A 2 93.48 45.38 -27.46
CA ASN A 2 92.36 44.43 -27.63
C ASN A 2 91.05 44.60 -26.80
N LEU A 3 89.82 44.35 -27.27
CA LEU A 3 89.19 43.99 -28.55
C LEU A 3 87.66 43.87 -28.22
N ARG A 4 86.77 44.22 -29.17
CA ARG A 4 85.43 43.65 -29.47
C ARG A 4 84.29 43.50 -28.41
N LYS A 5 83.12 44.07 -28.80
CA LYS A 5 81.71 43.54 -28.93
C LYS A 5 81.36 42.22 -28.18
N TRP A 6 80.15 42.00 -27.64
CA TRP A 6 78.90 41.68 -28.37
C TRP A 6 77.63 41.72 -27.47
N ILE A 7 76.51 42.03 -28.12
CA ILE A 7 75.10 42.04 -27.69
C ILE A 7 74.57 40.61 -27.46
N TRP A 8 73.68 40.38 -26.49
CA TRP A 8 72.56 39.42 -26.62
C TRP A 8 71.32 39.87 -25.81
N PHE A 9 70.22 40.10 -26.53
CA PHE A 9 68.85 40.20 -26.01
C PHE A 9 68.41 38.86 -25.41
N ARG A 10 67.69 38.86 -24.29
CA ARG A 10 66.80 37.74 -23.91
C ARG A 10 65.45 38.27 -23.43
N VAL A 11 64.46 38.03 -24.28
CA VAL A 11 63.02 38.13 -24.04
C VAL A 11 62.62 37.02 -23.07
N ALA A 12 61.93 37.36 -21.99
CA ALA A 12 61.31 36.38 -21.09
C ALA A 12 59.89 36.04 -21.62
N PRO A 13 59.49 34.76 -21.68
CA PRO A 13 58.19 34.38 -22.21
C PRO A 13 57.08 34.57 -21.16
N LEU A 14 55.95 35.14 -21.61
CA LEU A 14 54.67 35.13 -20.92
C LEU A 14 54.23 33.67 -20.67
N ILE A 15 54.24 33.24 -19.41
CA ILE A 15 53.45 32.09 -18.94
C ILE A 15 51.99 32.55 -18.95
N ILE A 16 51.28 32.22 -20.02
CA ILE A 16 49.81 32.26 -20.05
C ILE A 16 49.35 31.11 -19.18
N CYS A 17 48.89 31.43 -17.97
CA CYS A 17 48.10 30.53 -17.14
C CYS A 17 46.82 30.20 -17.92
N PHE A 18 46.80 29.04 -18.60
CA PHE A 18 45.54 28.44 -19.02
C PHE A 18 44.77 28.11 -17.74
N LEU A 19 43.75 28.92 -17.44
CA LEU A 19 42.69 28.56 -16.53
C LEU A 19 42.01 27.32 -17.13
N ILE A 20 42.39 26.15 -16.61
CA ILE A 20 41.61 24.93 -16.79
C ILE A 20 40.30 25.18 -16.04
N THR A 21 39.29 25.70 -16.75
CA THR A 21 37.90 25.53 -16.32
C THR A 21 37.51 24.09 -16.63
N ASP A 22 38.12 23.14 -15.93
CA ASP A 22 37.53 21.81 -15.82
C ASP A 22 36.29 22.01 -14.97
N GLY A 23 35.15 22.10 -15.67
CA GLY A 23 33.85 21.99 -15.05
C GLY A 23 33.86 20.71 -14.22
N PHE A 24 33.96 20.86 -12.91
CA PHE A 24 33.89 19.78 -11.95
C PHE A 24 32.49 19.16 -12.09
N LYS A 25 32.34 18.19 -12.99
CA LYS A 25 31.13 17.38 -13.08
C LYS A 25 31.09 16.55 -11.82
N ILE A 26 30.40 17.06 -10.79
CA ILE A 26 30.04 16.30 -9.60
C ILE A 26 29.30 15.07 -10.13
N LYS A 27 29.97 13.91 -10.14
CA LYS A 27 29.33 12.62 -10.41
C LYS A 27 28.40 12.36 -9.22
N ARG A 28 27.14 12.75 -9.35
CA ARG A 28 26.10 12.34 -8.41
C ARG A 28 26.02 10.82 -8.45
N THR A 29 26.17 10.19 -7.30
CA THR A 29 26.00 8.75 -7.17
C THR A 29 24.51 8.41 -7.24
N ALA A 30 24.15 7.18 -7.63
CA ALA A 30 22.75 6.75 -7.71
C ALA A 30 22.02 6.95 -6.36
N LYS A 31 22.70 6.69 -5.24
CA LYS A 31 22.20 6.94 -3.89
C LYS A 31 21.89 8.42 -3.60
N ASP A 32 22.69 9.33 -4.15
CA ASP A 32 22.46 10.77 -3.99
C ASP A 32 21.22 11.20 -4.80
N LEU A 33 21.00 10.59 -5.96
CA LEU A 33 19.81 10.85 -6.79
C LEU A 33 18.53 10.27 -6.18
N GLU A 34 18.61 9.11 -5.54
CA GLU A 34 17.49 8.52 -4.80
C GLU A 34 17.10 9.39 -3.59
N SER A 35 18.09 9.82 -2.81
CA SER A 35 17.86 10.71 -1.66
C SER A 35 17.28 12.06 -2.11
N GLN A 36 17.81 12.61 -3.22
CA GLN A 36 17.28 13.84 -3.80
C GLN A 36 15.84 13.66 -4.30
N LEU A 37 15.52 12.55 -4.98
CA LEU A 37 14.15 12.27 -5.42
C LEU A 37 13.19 12.20 -4.22
N TYR A 38 13.60 11.54 -3.15
CA TYR A 38 12.82 11.45 -1.92
C TYR A 38 12.53 12.84 -1.33
N GLU A 39 13.56 13.68 -1.21
CA GLU A 39 13.42 15.07 -0.73
C GLU A 39 12.53 15.91 -1.67
N ASP A 40 12.76 15.83 -2.98
CA ASP A 40 12.02 16.59 -3.99
C ASP A 40 10.52 16.21 -4.01
N LEU A 41 10.19 14.93 -3.81
CA LEU A 41 8.80 14.46 -3.74
C LEU A 41 8.09 14.87 -2.44
N LEU A 42 8.78 14.81 -1.30
CA LEU A 42 8.17 14.98 0.01
C LEU A 42 8.24 16.40 0.57
N PHE A 43 8.99 17.31 -0.05
CA PHE A 43 9.20 18.69 0.43
C PHE A 43 7.90 19.45 0.74
N ASP A 44 6.86 19.30 -0.09
CA ASP A 44 5.53 19.91 0.10
C ASP A 44 4.40 18.87 0.02
N TYR A 45 4.73 17.60 0.33
CA TYR A 45 3.73 16.55 0.31
C TYR A 45 2.86 16.62 1.57
N ASN A 46 1.60 17.04 1.39
CA ASN A 46 0.60 16.94 2.44
C ASN A 46 -0.16 15.60 2.35
N LYS A 47 0.06 14.75 3.35
CA LYS A 47 -0.56 13.42 3.50
C LYS A 47 -2.01 13.42 4.01
N VAL A 48 -2.56 14.56 4.40
CA VAL A 48 -3.94 14.65 4.92
C VAL A 48 -4.98 14.52 3.81
N PRO A 49 -4.94 15.30 2.71
CA PRO A 49 -5.93 15.18 1.64
C PRO A 49 -5.63 13.99 0.71
N ARG A 50 -6.70 13.35 0.22
CA ARG A 50 -6.63 12.29 -0.81
C ARG A 50 -5.77 12.74 -2.00
N PRO A 51 -4.89 11.88 -2.55
CA PRO A 51 -3.97 12.24 -3.61
C PRO A 51 -4.61 12.22 -5.02
N VAL A 52 -5.70 12.96 -5.18
CA VAL A 52 -6.41 13.13 -6.46
C VAL A 52 -6.08 14.47 -7.11
N LYS A 53 -6.16 14.54 -8.45
CA LYS A 53 -5.94 15.80 -9.19
C LYS A 53 -7.07 16.80 -8.94
N ASN A 54 -8.33 16.35 -8.99
CA ASN A 54 -9.49 17.15 -8.62
C ASN A 54 -10.19 16.53 -7.41
N SER A 55 -10.71 17.35 -6.51
CA SER A 55 -11.42 16.89 -5.30
C SER A 55 -12.69 16.10 -5.60
N SER A 56 -13.26 16.28 -6.80
CA SER A 56 -14.42 15.54 -7.32
C SER A 56 -14.10 14.12 -7.76
N ASP A 57 -12.83 13.80 -7.99
CA ASP A 57 -12.42 12.52 -8.53
C ASP A 57 -12.47 11.44 -7.42
N ILE A 58 -12.94 10.25 -7.79
CA ILE A 58 -12.95 9.07 -6.93
C ILE A 58 -11.54 8.50 -6.92
N LEU A 59 -11.02 8.17 -5.73
CA LEU A 59 -9.77 7.45 -5.60
C LEU A 59 -10.08 5.95 -5.49
N THR A 60 -9.63 5.17 -6.47
CA THR A 60 -9.74 3.71 -6.40
C THR A 60 -8.58 3.15 -5.58
N VAL A 61 -8.90 2.30 -4.61
CA VAL A 61 -7.94 1.53 -3.82
C VAL A 61 -8.23 0.05 -4.07
N ASP A 62 -7.32 -0.62 -4.75
CA ASP A 62 -7.40 -2.06 -4.89
C ASP A 62 -6.90 -2.72 -3.60
N VAL A 63 -7.66 -3.67 -3.07
CA VAL A 63 -7.44 -4.33 -1.78
C VAL A 63 -7.45 -5.83 -1.97
N GLY A 64 -6.38 -6.47 -1.52
CA GLY A 64 -6.24 -7.90 -1.38
C GLY A 64 -5.76 -8.25 0.03
N ALA A 65 -5.67 -9.54 0.31
CA ALA A 65 -5.04 -10.02 1.53
C ALA A 65 -4.42 -11.40 1.28
N SER A 66 -3.35 -11.70 2.01
CA SER A 66 -2.78 -13.05 2.11
C SER A 66 -3.00 -13.57 3.52
N LEU A 67 -3.65 -14.73 3.66
CA LEU A 67 -3.81 -15.39 4.96
C LEU A 67 -2.57 -16.21 5.25
N ILE A 68 -1.81 -15.79 6.27
CA ILE A 68 -0.58 -16.47 6.67
C ILE A 68 -0.89 -17.58 7.66
N ARG A 69 -1.74 -17.32 8.65
CA ARG A 69 -2.08 -18.29 9.69
C ARG A 69 -3.40 -17.95 10.38
N ILE A 70 -4.19 -18.99 10.68
CA ILE A 70 -5.23 -18.93 11.72
C ILE A 70 -4.52 -19.22 13.04
N ILE A 71 -4.46 -18.20 13.91
CA ILE A 71 -3.74 -18.30 15.19
C ILE A 71 -4.60 -19.06 16.20
N ASP A 72 -5.87 -18.66 16.32
CA ASP A 72 -6.77 -19.14 17.36
C ASP A 72 -8.24 -18.86 16.98
N VAL A 73 -9.15 -19.71 17.45
CA VAL A 73 -10.60 -19.49 17.44
C VAL A 73 -11.08 -19.66 18.88
N ASP A 74 -11.26 -18.55 19.58
CA ASP A 74 -11.71 -18.57 20.97
C ASP A 74 -13.24 -18.72 20.99
N GLU A 75 -13.71 -19.94 21.20
CA GLU A 75 -15.14 -20.25 21.11
C GLU A 75 -15.94 -19.58 22.22
N LYS A 76 -15.31 -19.42 23.38
CA LYS A 76 -15.92 -18.83 24.57
C LYS A 76 -16.13 -17.33 24.38
N ASN A 77 -15.11 -16.64 23.87
CA ASN A 77 -15.16 -15.19 23.65
C ASN A 77 -15.66 -14.83 22.25
N GLN A 78 -15.91 -15.81 21.39
CA GLN A 78 -16.40 -15.64 20.01
C GLN A 78 -15.45 -14.78 19.17
N VAL A 79 -14.16 -15.13 19.18
CA VAL A 79 -13.09 -14.36 18.51
C VAL A 79 -12.26 -15.25 17.60
N LEU A 80 -12.16 -14.86 16.32
CA LEU A 80 -11.21 -15.42 15.37
C LEU A 80 -9.95 -14.54 15.34
N THR A 81 -8.78 -15.12 15.61
CA THR A 81 -7.50 -14.44 15.52
C THR A 81 -6.71 -14.90 14.29
N THR A 82 -6.41 -13.99 13.36
CA THR A 82 -5.67 -14.28 12.12
C THR A 82 -4.42 -13.43 11.98
N ASN A 83 -3.39 -14.00 11.34
CA ASN A 83 -2.22 -13.27 10.84
C ASN A 83 -2.36 -13.10 9.33
N LEU A 84 -2.45 -11.85 8.88
CA LEU A 84 -2.68 -11.47 7.49
C LEU A 84 -1.58 -10.52 7.01
N TRP A 85 -1.29 -10.58 5.72
CA TRP A 85 -0.69 -9.45 5.00
C TRP A 85 -1.78 -8.77 4.20
N LEU A 86 -2.11 -7.52 4.52
CA LEU A 86 -3.04 -6.75 3.71
C LEU A 86 -2.29 -6.21 2.50
N GLU A 87 -2.87 -6.26 1.32
CA GLU A 87 -2.29 -5.72 0.10
C GLU A 87 -3.16 -4.57 -0.38
N MET A 88 -2.58 -3.38 -0.51
CA MET A 88 -3.28 -2.19 -1.00
C MET A 88 -2.51 -1.57 -2.16
N LYS A 89 -3.25 -1.19 -3.20
CA LYS A 89 -2.71 -0.51 -4.38
C LYS A 89 -3.57 0.70 -4.71
N TRP A 90 -2.95 1.85 -4.90
CA TRP A 90 -3.64 3.06 -5.34
C TRP A 90 -2.70 3.93 -6.18
N ASN A 91 -3.25 4.91 -6.88
CA ASN A 91 -2.44 5.91 -7.57
C ASN A 91 -2.43 7.22 -6.78
N ASP A 92 -1.23 7.72 -6.49
CA ASP A 92 -1.00 9.03 -5.91
C ASP A 92 -0.51 10.00 -6.98
N ALA A 93 -1.37 10.93 -7.37
CA ALA A 93 -1.05 11.89 -8.44
C ALA A 93 0.09 12.86 -8.09
N LYS A 94 0.45 13.01 -6.80
CA LYS A 94 1.52 13.89 -6.33
C LYS A 94 2.88 13.19 -6.32
N LEU A 95 2.91 11.87 -6.21
CA LEU A 95 4.14 11.06 -6.16
C LEU A 95 4.60 10.61 -7.55
N THR A 96 4.71 11.54 -8.50
CA THR A 96 5.11 11.25 -9.89
C THR A 96 6.42 11.92 -10.24
N TRP A 97 7.26 11.26 -11.04
CA TRP A 97 8.52 11.83 -11.50
C TRP A 97 8.94 11.32 -12.87
N THR A 98 9.93 11.99 -13.46
CA THR A 98 10.53 11.61 -14.74
C THR A 98 11.83 10.85 -14.46
N PRO A 99 11.91 9.53 -14.72
CA PRO A 99 13.10 8.72 -14.40
C PRO A 99 14.41 9.29 -14.94
N GLU A 100 14.38 9.90 -16.12
CA GLU A 100 15.56 10.48 -16.79
C GLU A 100 16.23 11.59 -15.95
N LYS A 101 15.48 12.28 -15.09
CA LYS A 101 16.03 13.33 -14.19
C LYS A 101 16.76 12.76 -12.98
N TYR A 102 16.47 11.52 -12.60
CA TYR A 102 16.97 10.86 -11.40
C TYR A 102 17.75 9.58 -11.72
N GLY A 103 18.49 9.59 -12.83
CA GLY A 103 19.39 8.49 -13.19
C GLY A 103 18.68 7.19 -13.62
N GLY A 104 17.43 7.29 -14.08
CA GLY A 104 16.62 6.15 -14.52
C GLY A 104 15.88 5.43 -13.39
N LEU A 105 15.81 6.01 -12.18
CA LEU A 105 15.03 5.46 -11.07
C LEU A 105 13.55 5.37 -11.44
N LYS A 106 12.99 4.17 -11.36
CA LYS A 106 11.58 3.88 -11.67
C LYS A 106 10.72 3.60 -10.45
N THR A 107 11.37 3.29 -9.33
CA THR A 107 10.71 2.93 -8.08
C THR A 107 11.45 3.55 -6.90
N LEU A 108 10.72 3.84 -5.83
CA LEU A 108 11.23 4.38 -4.59
C LEU A 108 10.48 3.75 -3.41
N HIS A 109 11.20 3.37 -2.36
CA HIS A 109 10.57 2.99 -1.09
C HIS A 109 10.37 4.24 -0.23
N ILE A 110 9.14 4.45 0.23
CA ILE A 110 8.78 5.58 1.10
C ILE A 110 8.08 5.02 2.33
N PRO A 111 8.51 5.36 3.56
CA PRO A 111 7.77 4.95 4.76
C PRO A 111 6.32 5.44 4.69
N SER A 112 5.38 4.52 4.91
CA SER A 112 3.94 4.77 4.70
C SER A 112 3.38 5.93 5.54
N ASP A 113 4.01 6.21 6.68
CA ASP A 113 3.73 7.32 7.58
C ASP A 113 4.05 8.71 7.00
N PHE A 114 4.82 8.82 5.91
CA PHE A 114 5.06 10.10 5.22
C PHE A 114 4.11 10.37 4.05
N ILE A 115 3.34 9.37 3.63
CA ILE A 115 2.41 9.48 2.50
C ILE A 115 0.95 9.34 2.96
N TRP A 116 0.02 9.70 2.08
CA TRP A 116 -1.40 9.39 2.32
C TRP A 116 -1.60 7.88 2.24
N THR A 117 -2.30 7.32 3.21
CA THR A 117 -2.73 5.92 3.23
C THR A 117 -4.24 5.84 3.42
N PRO A 118 -4.93 4.87 2.81
CA PRO A 118 -6.35 4.65 3.06
C PRO A 118 -6.57 4.25 4.53
N ASP A 119 -7.68 4.71 5.11
CA ASP A 119 -8.11 4.42 6.48
C ASP A 119 -8.92 3.12 6.53
N LEU A 120 -8.29 2.02 6.12
CA LEU A 120 -8.90 0.70 6.11
C LEU A 120 -9.02 0.15 7.54
N VAL A 121 -10.24 -0.20 7.95
CA VAL A 121 -10.57 -0.64 9.31
C VAL A 121 -11.36 -1.95 9.28
N LEU A 122 -11.07 -2.84 10.23
CA LEU A 122 -11.88 -4.02 10.52
C LEU A 122 -13.13 -3.64 11.32
N TYR A 123 -14.31 -3.67 10.69
CA TYR A 123 -15.56 -3.22 11.31
C TYR A 123 -16.04 -4.13 12.43
N ASN A 124 -15.89 -5.45 12.26
CA ASN A 124 -16.28 -6.44 13.26
C ASN A 124 -15.09 -6.81 14.18
N ASN A 125 -14.29 -5.83 14.58
CA ASN A 125 -13.20 -6.02 15.54
C ASN A 125 -13.74 -6.39 16.93
N ALA A 126 -13.23 -7.48 17.51
CA ALA A 126 -13.62 -7.92 18.86
C ALA A 126 -12.64 -7.43 19.94
N ALA A 127 -11.36 -7.30 19.62
CA ALA A 127 -10.32 -6.89 20.57
C ALA A 127 -9.05 -6.42 19.85
N GLY A 128 -8.24 -5.60 20.52
CA GLY A 128 -7.01 -5.05 19.91
C GLY A 128 -7.31 -3.94 18.90
N ASP A 129 -6.32 -3.62 18.08
CA ASP A 129 -6.38 -2.49 17.15
C ASP A 129 -7.15 -2.88 15.87
N PRO A 130 -8.20 -2.13 15.50
CA PRO A 130 -9.00 -2.42 14.31
C PRO A 130 -8.36 -1.90 13.01
N ASP A 131 -7.32 -1.07 13.13
CA ASP A 131 -6.55 -0.44 12.07
C ASP A 131 -5.10 -0.98 12.00
N ILE A 132 -4.37 -0.55 10.98
CA ILE A 132 -3.01 -1.02 10.71
C ILE A 132 -2.02 -0.33 11.64
N THR A 133 -1.34 -1.10 12.49
CA THR A 133 -0.38 -0.54 13.46
C THR A 133 1.08 -0.64 13.01
N ILE A 134 1.41 -1.58 12.12
CA ILE A 134 2.78 -1.77 11.61
C ILE A 134 2.93 -1.02 10.29
N LEU A 135 3.58 0.14 10.37
CA LEU A 135 3.84 1.02 9.23
C LEU A 135 5.14 0.60 8.54
N THR A 136 5.01 -0.20 7.49
CA THR A 136 6.11 -0.59 6.60
C THR A 136 6.29 0.44 5.48
N ASP A 137 7.42 0.36 4.77
CA ASP A 137 7.62 1.13 3.55
C ASP A 137 6.64 0.71 2.45
N ALA A 138 6.07 1.70 1.76
CA ALA A 138 5.34 1.51 0.53
C ALA A 138 6.30 1.62 -0.67
N LEU A 139 6.10 0.78 -1.67
CA LEU A 139 6.80 0.87 -2.95
C LEU A 139 6.02 1.80 -3.87
N VAL A 140 6.65 2.88 -4.31
CA VAL A 140 6.07 3.87 -5.21
C VAL A 140 6.74 3.77 -6.58
N THR A 141 5.97 3.78 -7.65
CA THR A 141 6.49 3.82 -9.03
C THR A 141 6.49 5.25 -9.57
N PHE A 142 7.29 5.50 -10.62
CA PHE A 142 7.39 6.82 -11.25
C PHE A 142 6.05 7.36 -11.82
N GLU A 143 5.09 6.47 -12.06
CA GLU A 143 3.74 6.78 -12.52
C GLU A 143 2.78 7.16 -11.36
N GLY A 144 3.26 7.12 -10.12
CA GLY A 144 2.48 7.38 -8.91
C GLY A 144 1.75 6.17 -8.37
N ASN A 145 1.97 4.96 -8.90
CA ASN A 145 1.34 3.76 -8.35
C ASN A 145 2.04 3.41 -7.04
N VAL A 146 1.26 3.29 -5.97
CA VAL A 146 1.72 2.94 -4.63
C VAL A 146 1.27 1.51 -4.33
N TYR A 147 2.21 0.70 -3.89
CA TYR A 147 1.99 -0.68 -3.44
C TYR A 147 2.39 -0.75 -1.97
N TRP A 148 1.44 -1.06 -1.10
CA TRP A 148 1.67 -1.14 0.34
C TRP A 148 1.13 -2.45 0.87
N GLN A 149 2.00 -3.24 1.51
CA GLN A 149 1.66 -4.56 2.02
C GLN A 149 2.03 -4.73 3.50
N PRO A 150 1.30 -4.10 4.43
CA PRO A 150 1.60 -4.21 5.86
C PRO A 150 1.13 -5.56 6.44
N PRO A 151 1.92 -6.18 7.34
CA PRO A 151 1.47 -7.31 8.14
C PRO A 151 0.59 -6.85 9.30
N ALA A 152 -0.44 -7.63 9.63
CA ALA A 152 -1.33 -7.35 10.76
C ALA A 152 -1.86 -8.62 11.42
N ILE A 153 -2.10 -8.53 12.72
CA ILE A 153 -2.84 -9.55 13.48
C ILE A 153 -4.21 -8.96 13.80
N TYR A 154 -5.26 -9.58 13.29
CA TYR A 154 -6.62 -9.13 13.51
C TYR A 154 -7.39 -10.10 14.40
N LYS A 155 -8.30 -9.54 15.20
CA LYS A 155 -9.21 -10.30 16.05
C LYS A 155 -10.64 -9.94 15.70
N SER A 156 -11.25 -10.71 14.81
CA SER A 156 -12.63 -10.47 14.41
C SER A 156 -13.62 -11.20 15.31
N PHE A 157 -14.77 -10.58 15.51
CA PHE A 157 -15.90 -11.24 16.13
C PHE A 157 -16.41 -12.34 15.21
N CYS A 158 -16.48 -13.57 15.73
CA CYS A 158 -17.00 -14.74 15.03
C CYS A 158 -18.06 -15.42 15.89
N PRO A 159 -19.35 -15.39 15.49
CA PRO A 159 -20.39 -16.08 16.22
C PRO A 159 -20.22 -17.60 16.11
N ILE A 160 -20.18 -18.28 17.26
CA ILE A 160 -19.89 -19.71 17.33
C ILE A 160 -21.18 -20.50 17.51
N ASP A 161 -21.36 -21.51 16.65
CA ASP A 161 -22.46 -22.47 16.76
C ASP A 161 -21.95 -23.81 17.30
N VAL A 162 -22.26 -24.11 18.56
CA VAL A 162 -21.84 -25.34 19.26
C VAL A 162 -22.88 -26.47 19.21
N THR A 163 -23.87 -26.39 18.32
CA THR A 163 -24.96 -27.38 18.24
C THR A 163 -24.45 -28.82 18.06
N TRP A 164 -23.34 -29.00 17.35
CA TRP A 164 -22.79 -30.32 16.98
C TRP A 164 -21.41 -30.62 17.57
N PHE A 165 -21.04 -29.93 18.65
CA PHE A 165 -19.73 -30.11 19.29
C PHE A 165 -19.40 -31.59 19.58
N PRO A 166 -18.18 -32.08 19.27
CA PRO A 166 -17.00 -31.38 18.73
C PRO A 166 -16.85 -31.50 17.20
N TYR A 167 -17.92 -31.77 16.45
CA TYR A 167 -17.92 -31.91 14.98
C TYR A 167 -18.62 -30.74 14.27
N ASP A 168 -18.68 -29.61 14.96
CA ASP A 168 -19.24 -28.36 14.49
C ASP A 168 -18.42 -27.76 13.33
N SER A 169 -18.98 -26.75 12.69
CA SER A 169 -18.31 -26.01 11.63
C SER A 169 -18.64 -24.54 11.82
N GLN A 170 -17.62 -23.71 11.76
CA GLN A 170 -17.74 -22.29 12.08
C GLN A 170 -17.74 -21.45 10.81
N LYS A 171 -18.58 -20.41 10.81
CA LYS A 171 -18.67 -19.41 9.75
C LYS A 171 -18.29 -18.06 10.33
N CYS A 172 -17.03 -17.70 10.16
CA CYS A 172 -16.51 -16.42 10.60
C CYS A 172 -16.44 -15.44 9.44
N GLU A 173 -16.45 -14.15 9.75
CA GLU A 173 -16.23 -13.11 8.74
C GLU A 173 -15.19 -12.08 9.21
N MET A 174 -14.56 -11.42 8.25
CA MET A 174 -13.73 -10.24 8.46
C MET A 174 -14.16 -9.17 7.48
N LYS A 175 -14.71 -8.08 8.01
CA LYS A 175 -15.28 -7.00 7.23
C LYS A 175 -14.37 -5.78 7.23
N PHE A 176 -13.76 -5.47 6.10
CA PHE A 176 -12.87 -4.32 5.93
C PHE A 176 -13.54 -3.21 5.12
N GLY A 177 -13.40 -1.97 5.56
CA GLY A 177 -13.89 -0.80 4.82
C GLY A 177 -13.18 0.48 5.23
N THR A 178 -13.36 1.54 4.47
CA THR A 178 -12.85 2.88 4.83
C THR A 178 -13.73 3.49 5.91
N TRP A 179 -13.11 3.99 6.98
CA TRP A 179 -13.87 4.52 8.11
C TRP A 179 -14.50 5.90 7.82
N THR A 180 -13.73 6.80 7.23
CA THR A 180 -14.12 8.21 7.03
C THR A 180 -14.69 8.47 5.64
N TYR A 181 -14.20 7.76 4.62
CA TYR A 181 -14.61 7.98 3.24
C TYR A 181 -15.81 7.13 2.84
N THR A 182 -16.74 7.77 2.12
CA THR A 182 -17.83 7.10 1.40
C THR A 182 -17.32 6.60 0.05
N GLY A 183 -18.09 5.73 -0.61
CA GLY A 183 -17.81 5.21 -1.95
C GLY A 183 -17.72 6.29 -3.05
N ARG A 184 -18.12 7.53 -2.74
CA ARG A 184 -17.98 8.68 -3.62
C ARG A 184 -16.57 9.28 -3.60
N TYR A 185 -15.82 9.04 -2.54
CA TYR A 185 -14.48 9.60 -2.37
C TYR A 185 -13.40 8.53 -2.52
N VAL A 186 -13.63 7.37 -1.90
CA VAL A 186 -12.72 6.22 -2.01
C VAL A 186 -13.54 5.01 -2.39
N ASP A 187 -13.19 4.39 -3.53
CA ASP A 187 -13.82 3.15 -3.98
C ASP A 187 -12.85 1.98 -3.77
N LEU A 188 -13.29 0.96 -3.03
CA LEU A 188 -12.50 -0.24 -2.80
C LEU A 188 -12.76 -1.26 -3.91
N LYS A 189 -11.71 -1.88 -4.44
CA LYS A 189 -11.80 -2.95 -5.45
C LYS A 189 -11.05 -4.18 -4.98
N GLN A 190 -11.54 -5.38 -5.32
CA GLN A 190 -10.91 -6.62 -4.87
C GLN A 190 -9.72 -7.01 -5.76
N LEU A 191 -8.66 -7.56 -5.15
CA LEU A 191 -7.52 -8.16 -5.82
C LEU A 191 -7.48 -9.68 -5.62
N PRO A 192 -7.09 -10.46 -6.66
CA PRO A 192 -6.79 -10.00 -8.03
C PRO A 192 -8.07 -9.74 -8.84
N GLN A 193 -8.07 -8.74 -9.74
CA GLN A 193 -9.29 -8.32 -10.44
C GLN A 193 -9.81 -9.38 -11.43
N GLU A 194 -8.92 -10.21 -11.97
CA GLU A 194 -9.24 -11.30 -12.91
C GLU A 194 -10.10 -12.41 -12.29
N ASP A 195 -10.04 -12.58 -10.97
CA ASP A 195 -10.79 -13.61 -10.24
C ASP A 195 -12.14 -13.12 -9.73
N VAL A 196 -12.43 -11.81 -9.88
CA VAL A 196 -13.69 -11.20 -9.48
C VAL A 196 -14.79 -11.57 -10.49
N VAL A 197 -15.83 -12.24 -9.99
CA VAL A 197 -17.04 -12.55 -10.75
C VAL A 197 -18.23 -11.82 -10.17
N THR A 198 -19.19 -11.43 -11.02
CA THR A 198 -20.47 -10.87 -10.55
C THR A 198 -21.48 -12.00 -10.40
N ILE A 199 -22.02 -12.15 -9.20
CA ILE A 199 -23.09 -13.12 -8.88
C ILE A 199 -24.37 -12.39 -8.49
N ILE A 200 -25.52 -13.03 -8.71
CA ILE A 200 -26.81 -12.50 -8.26
C ILE A 200 -27.09 -13.09 -6.87
N LYS A 201 -27.13 -12.23 -5.86
CA LYS A 201 -27.48 -12.57 -4.47
C LYS A 201 -28.62 -11.69 -4.01
N ASP A 202 -29.69 -12.31 -3.53
CA ASP A 202 -30.93 -11.64 -3.09
C ASP A 202 -31.51 -10.67 -4.13
N GLY A 203 -31.36 -11.00 -5.42
CA GLY A 203 -31.82 -10.17 -6.55
C GLY A 203 -30.93 -8.97 -6.89
N SER A 204 -29.73 -8.89 -6.33
CA SER A 204 -28.74 -7.84 -6.59
C SER A 204 -27.40 -8.39 -7.06
N ASP A 205 -26.71 -7.63 -7.90
CA ASP A 205 -25.37 -7.97 -8.38
C ASP A 205 -24.33 -7.72 -7.28
N VAL A 206 -23.54 -8.76 -6.95
CA VAL A 206 -22.48 -8.75 -5.95
C VAL A 206 -21.18 -9.19 -6.59
N GLU A 207 -20.10 -8.42 -6.38
CA GLU A 207 -18.75 -8.82 -6.78
C GLU A 207 -18.23 -9.86 -5.77
N PHE A 208 -17.95 -11.07 -6.24
CA PHE A 208 -17.57 -12.23 -5.45
C PHE A 208 -16.25 -12.83 -5.94
N MET A 209 -15.44 -13.34 -5.00
CA MET A 209 -14.30 -14.19 -5.32
C MET A 209 -14.38 -15.52 -4.58
N GLN A 210 -14.15 -16.60 -5.32
CA GLN A 210 -14.15 -17.96 -4.76
C GLN A 210 -12.95 -18.20 -3.83
N GLN A 211 -11.83 -17.56 -4.12
CA GLN A 211 -10.67 -17.50 -3.24
C GLN A 211 -10.46 -16.03 -2.87
N GLY A 212 -10.94 -15.66 -1.69
CA GLY A 212 -10.95 -14.27 -1.22
C GLY A 212 -9.56 -13.75 -0.84
N MET A 213 -8.68 -14.63 -0.35
CA MET A 213 -7.31 -14.26 0.02
C MET A 213 -6.30 -15.19 -0.65
N ASP A 214 -5.09 -14.68 -0.86
CA ASP A 214 -3.97 -15.51 -1.27
C ASP A 214 -3.57 -16.48 -0.14
N LEU A 215 -3.44 -17.76 -0.50
CA LEU A 215 -3.08 -18.86 0.40
C LEU A 215 -1.70 -19.44 0.08
N SER A 216 -0.92 -18.81 -0.81
CA SER A 216 0.40 -19.29 -1.23
C SER A 216 1.37 -19.51 -0.07
N PHE A 217 1.24 -18.73 1.00
CA PHE A 217 2.07 -18.80 2.22
C PHE A 217 1.30 -19.27 3.47
N PHE A 218 0.13 -19.89 3.29
CA PHE A 218 -0.73 -20.30 4.40
C PHE A 218 -0.14 -21.49 5.17
N TYR A 219 0.09 -21.28 6.47
CA TYR A 219 0.42 -22.35 7.43
C TYR A 219 -0.86 -22.88 8.07
N ARG A 220 -1.16 -24.16 7.79
CA ARG A 220 -2.33 -24.85 8.35
C ARG A 220 -2.27 -24.87 9.87
N SER A 221 -3.40 -24.60 10.52
CA SER A 221 -3.54 -24.79 11.95
C SER A 221 -3.55 -26.28 12.29
N ALA A 222 -3.15 -26.63 13.51
CA ALA A 222 -3.23 -28.00 14.01
C ALA A 222 -4.63 -28.34 14.57
N GLU A 223 -5.44 -27.31 14.83
CA GLU A 223 -6.73 -27.42 15.49
C GLU A 223 -7.90 -27.16 14.53
N TRP A 224 -7.71 -26.28 13.56
CA TRP A 224 -8.76 -25.82 12.65
C TRP A 224 -8.39 -26.02 11.18
N ASP A 225 -9.24 -26.71 10.45
CA ASP A 225 -9.19 -26.86 9.00
C ASP A 225 -9.91 -25.70 8.31
N LEU A 226 -9.20 -24.99 7.44
CA LEU A 226 -9.81 -23.99 6.55
C LEU A 226 -10.47 -24.70 5.37
N LEU A 227 -11.81 -24.77 5.39
CA LEU A 227 -12.62 -25.42 4.34
C LEU A 227 -12.86 -24.49 3.15
N SER A 228 -13.10 -23.21 3.41
CA SER A 228 -13.38 -22.20 2.38
C SER A 228 -12.95 -20.83 2.83
N LEU A 229 -12.47 -20.02 1.88
CA LEU A 229 -12.16 -18.61 2.10
C LEU A 229 -12.63 -17.81 0.88
N THR A 230 -13.82 -17.26 0.95
CA THR A 230 -14.43 -16.47 -0.13
C THR A 230 -14.46 -15.00 0.23
N SER A 231 -14.72 -14.12 -0.73
CA SER A 231 -14.95 -12.70 -0.45
C SER A 231 -16.08 -12.10 -1.26
N GLU A 232 -16.72 -11.08 -0.69
CA GLU A 232 -17.76 -10.29 -1.33
C GLU A 232 -17.50 -8.80 -1.10
N ARG A 233 -17.73 -7.98 -2.13
CA ARG A 233 -17.72 -6.52 -2.01
C ARG A 233 -19.14 -5.99 -1.91
N HIS A 234 -19.40 -5.14 -0.92
CA HIS A 234 -20.70 -4.53 -0.67
C HIS A 234 -20.66 -3.02 -0.80
N SER A 235 -21.81 -2.44 -1.19
CA SER A 235 -22.06 -1.01 -1.15
C SER A 235 -23.27 -0.74 -0.25
N VAL A 236 -23.00 -0.36 1.00
CA VAL A 236 -23.99 -0.32 2.08
C VAL A 236 -24.33 1.12 2.45
N LEU A 237 -25.63 1.40 2.59
CA LEU A 237 -26.12 2.67 3.11
C LEU A 237 -26.31 2.58 4.63
N TYR A 238 -25.55 3.37 5.39
CA TYR A 238 -25.70 3.48 6.84
C TYR A 238 -26.61 4.66 7.21
N ALA A 239 -27.90 4.53 6.89
CA ALA A 239 -28.89 5.60 7.01
C ALA A 239 -29.08 6.14 8.44
N SER A 240 -28.76 5.33 9.45
CA SER A 240 -28.92 5.69 10.87
C SER A 240 -27.85 6.66 11.40
N CYS A 241 -26.67 6.73 10.77
CA CYS A 241 -25.55 7.52 11.28
C CYS A 241 -24.95 8.50 10.28
N CYS A 242 -24.86 8.10 9.02
CA CYS A 242 -23.76 8.55 8.18
C CYS A 242 -24.23 9.18 6.86
N GLY A 243 -25.52 9.52 6.78
CA GLY A 243 -26.12 10.25 5.67
C GLY A 243 -26.62 9.36 4.53
N PRO A 244 -26.93 9.98 3.37
CA PRO A 244 -27.51 9.29 2.21
C PRO A 244 -26.47 8.58 1.33
N GLU A 245 -25.18 8.67 1.67
CA GLU A 245 -24.10 8.11 0.86
C GLU A 245 -23.79 6.67 1.26
N LYS A 246 -23.44 5.85 0.27
CA LYS A 246 -23.06 4.46 0.48
C LYS A 246 -21.57 4.36 0.81
N TYR A 247 -21.26 3.49 1.75
CA TYR A 247 -19.90 3.08 2.08
C TYR A 247 -19.59 1.77 1.37
N VAL A 248 -18.33 1.57 1.02
CA VAL A 248 -17.87 0.34 0.36
C VAL A 248 -17.10 -0.50 1.37
N ASP A 249 -17.38 -1.79 1.39
CA ASP A 249 -16.65 -2.75 2.21
C ASP A 249 -16.35 -4.02 1.42
N ILE A 250 -15.29 -4.73 1.82
CA ILE A 250 -14.93 -6.06 1.35
C ILE A 250 -14.98 -6.98 2.57
N THR A 251 -15.80 -8.02 2.48
CA THR A 251 -15.98 -9.00 3.55
C THR A 251 -15.41 -10.34 3.12
N TYR A 252 -14.50 -10.88 3.93
CA TYR A 252 -13.93 -12.21 3.76
C TYR A 252 -14.67 -13.21 4.66
N TYR A 253 -15.11 -14.32 4.09
CA TYR A 253 -15.85 -15.37 4.78
C TYR A 253 -15.00 -16.62 4.94
N PHE A 254 -14.84 -17.06 6.19
CA PHE A 254 -14.08 -18.23 6.58
C PHE A 254 -15.03 -19.36 6.92
N GLY A 255 -14.90 -20.49 6.22
CA GLY A 255 -15.50 -21.76 6.62
C GLY A 255 -14.46 -22.60 7.34
N LEU A 256 -14.68 -22.89 8.62
CA LEU A 256 -13.74 -23.62 9.48
C LEU A 256 -14.38 -24.90 10.02
N ARG A 257 -13.54 -25.89 10.31
CA ARG A 257 -13.93 -27.15 10.97
C ARG A 257 -12.82 -27.66 11.87
#